data_AF-A0A2P5EHM2-F1
#
_entry.id   AF-A0A2P5EHM2-F1
#
_cell.length_a   1.000
_cell.length_b   1.000
_cell.length_c   1.000
_cell.angle_alpha   90.00
_cell.angle_beta   90.00
_cell.angle_gamma   90.00
#
_symmetry.space_group_name_H-M   'P 1'
#
loop_
_entity.id
_entity.type
_entity.pdbx_description
1 polymer ?
#
loop_
_entity_poly.entity_id
_entity_poly.type
_entity_poly.pdbx_seq_one_letter_code
_entity_poly.pdbx_strand_id
1 'polypeptide(L)'
;MAFNRHLERAETVFRITDIVIQSRAIHKKIEELGGFRDSSLLSVANDFWAIQRATSFEQAMVDYLYTEEAFRTAEMRIEWITNRAQALSELLDEIEDKFRRYNIPKLSDSETIVDYVGALDEFMGFWKDEVVRGRDKGIRSLIQRVQQLGQSETEQEEGKTTFEAIKAVVIELGVQISRHLIEYFLLMPKRDAIANKIDNVSVILQYLRVNDNSSIIKSFSSVVELVKNKMRDSGKCSMDLVANVSYVETEAEVHHLILGEVLRLDVALYSPHLPMMSVEDVYLSKGSLLRKEFENTLKKVSWKMNELKTELSSTGVGDEDPETWNHLKEEVKVGIEEIWNRLELK
;
A
#
# COMPACT_ATOMS: atom_id res chain seq x y z
N MET A 1 24.93 17.75 49.02
CA MET A 1 25.46 16.94 47.89
C MET A 1 24.88 15.53 47.86
N ALA A 2 24.85 14.74 48.95
CA ALA A 2 24.31 13.37 48.92
C ALA A 2 22.80 13.29 48.55
N PHE A 3 21.98 14.22 49.03
CA PHE A 3 20.54 14.26 48.73
C PHE A 3 20.23 14.49 47.24
N ASN A 4 20.92 15.43 46.58
CA ASN A 4 20.76 15.67 45.13
C ASN A 4 21.14 14.43 44.30
N ARG A 5 22.14 13.65 44.72
CA ARG A 5 22.55 12.42 44.02
C ARG A 5 21.51 11.31 44.09
N HIS A 6 20.77 11.21 45.19
CA HIS A 6 19.65 10.26 45.28
C HIS A 6 18.47 10.69 44.40
N LEU A 7 18.26 12.00 44.24
CA LEU A 7 17.22 12.55 43.38
C LEU A 7 17.54 12.31 41.89
N GLU A 8 18.75 12.62 41.45
CA GLU A 8 19.21 12.40 40.05
C GLU A 8 19.16 10.91 39.67
N ARG A 9 19.58 10.02 40.58
CA ARG A 9 19.46 8.56 40.40
C ARG A 9 18.00 8.12 40.31
N ALA A 10 17.13 8.65 41.16
CA ALA A 10 15.70 8.34 41.10
C ALA A 10 15.09 8.80 39.77
N GLU A 11 15.39 10.02 39.31
CA GLU A 11 14.94 10.54 38.01
C GLU A 11 15.42 9.66 36.85
N THR A 12 16.67 9.19 36.90
CA THR A 12 17.23 8.29 35.88
C THR A 12 16.50 6.94 35.85
N VAL A 13 16.21 6.37 37.03
CA VAL A 13 15.42 5.13 37.16
C VAL A 13 13.98 5.33 36.65
N PHE A 14 13.38 6.49 36.88
CA PHE A 14 12.07 6.83 36.29
C PHE A 14 12.14 6.86 34.76
N ARG A 15 13.13 7.51 34.17
CA ARG A 15 13.32 7.54 32.70
C ARG A 15 13.50 6.13 32.12
N ILE A 16 14.29 5.27 32.76
CA ILE A 16 14.44 3.86 32.34
C ILE A 16 13.08 3.15 32.38
N THR A 17 12.31 3.36 33.44
CA THR A 17 10.97 2.76 33.58
C THR A 17 10.04 3.20 32.45
N ASP A 18 10.05 4.49 32.09
CA ASP A 18 9.28 5.01 30.96
C ASP A 18 9.70 4.38 29.63
N ILE A 19 11.01 4.23 29.38
CA ILE A 19 11.53 3.54 28.19
C ILE A 19 11.05 2.08 28.15
N VAL A 20 11.03 1.37 29.28
CA VAL A 20 10.54 -0.01 29.35
C VAL A 20 9.05 -0.09 29.04
N ILE A 21 8.24 0.85 29.56
CA ILE A 21 6.80 0.92 29.26
C ILE A 21 6.58 1.20 27.76
N GLN A 22 7.27 2.20 27.20
CA GLN A 22 7.22 2.52 25.78
C GLN A 22 7.67 1.34 24.91
N SER A 23 8.73 0.64 25.31
CA SER A 23 9.24 -0.54 24.59
C SER A 23 8.20 -1.66 24.53
N ARG A 24 7.41 -1.88 25.58
CA ARG A 24 6.31 -2.85 25.55
C ARG A 24 5.21 -2.44 24.58
N ALA A 25 4.85 -1.16 24.53
CA ALA A 25 3.87 -0.64 23.58
C ALA A 25 4.36 -0.78 22.13
N ILE A 26 5.64 -0.43 21.88
CA ILE A 26 6.30 -0.60 20.58
C ILE A 26 6.33 -2.08 20.17
N HIS A 27 6.68 -2.98 21.07
CA HIS A 27 6.71 -4.42 20.80
C HIS A 27 5.34 -4.93 20.34
N LYS A 28 4.29 -4.59 21.09
CA LYS A 28 2.92 -4.97 20.77
C LYS A 28 2.50 -4.45 19.38
N LYS A 29 2.83 -3.19 19.07
CA LYS A 29 2.58 -2.61 17.74
C LYS A 29 3.34 -3.35 16.63
N ILE A 30 4.60 -3.70 16.84
CA ILE A 30 5.38 -4.47 15.86
C ILE A 30 4.76 -5.86 15.64
N GLU A 31 4.24 -6.52 16.68
CA GLU A 31 3.54 -7.81 16.55
C GLU A 31 2.25 -7.67 15.75
N GLU A 32 1.42 -6.66 16.06
CA GLU A 32 0.19 -6.35 15.33
C GLU A 32 0.46 -6.03 13.86
N LEU A 33 1.55 -5.29 13.59
CA LEU A 33 1.98 -4.93 12.24
C LEU A 33 2.73 -6.07 11.51
N GLY A 34 3.32 -7.01 12.25
CA GLY A 34 4.11 -8.12 11.70
C GLY A 34 3.31 -9.05 10.79
N GLY A 35 1.99 -9.12 10.98
CA GLY A 35 1.06 -9.84 10.10
C GLY A 35 1.08 -9.35 8.64
N PHE A 36 1.55 -8.13 8.39
CA PHE A 36 1.52 -7.51 7.06
C PHE A 36 2.78 -7.77 6.21
N ARG A 37 3.83 -8.42 6.77
CA ARG A 37 5.09 -8.77 6.08
C ARG A 37 5.62 -7.62 5.19
N ASP A 38 5.87 -6.46 5.78
CA ASP A 38 6.49 -5.31 5.13
C ASP A 38 8.00 -5.28 5.43
N SER A 39 8.84 -5.02 4.43
CA SER A 39 10.30 -4.96 4.59
C SER A 39 10.75 -3.76 5.44
N SER A 40 9.96 -2.69 5.49
CA SER A 40 10.20 -1.54 6.38
C SER A 40 10.06 -1.92 7.85
N LEU A 41 9.12 -2.84 8.19
CA LEU A 41 8.94 -3.35 9.54
C LEU A 41 10.13 -4.18 10.03
N LEU A 42 10.88 -4.82 9.13
CA LEU A 42 12.08 -5.57 9.50
C LEU A 42 13.19 -4.64 10.03
N SER A 43 13.38 -3.48 9.40
CA SER A 43 14.31 -2.45 9.89
C SER A 43 13.88 -1.91 11.24
N VAL A 44 12.58 -1.60 11.39
CA VAL A 44 11.98 -1.11 12.64
C VAL A 44 12.14 -2.13 13.77
N ALA A 45 11.91 -3.42 13.49
CA ALA A 45 12.10 -4.49 14.46
C ALA A 45 13.57 -4.62 14.90
N ASN A 46 14.52 -4.51 13.97
CA ASN A 46 15.95 -4.52 14.31
C ASN A 46 16.35 -3.34 15.21
N ASP A 47 15.84 -2.15 14.90
CA ASP A 47 16.07 -0.94 15.70
C ASP A 47 15.45 -1.05 17.10
N PHE A 48 14.25 -1.63 17.21
CA PHE A 48 13.60 -1.96 18.47
C PHE A 48 14.47 -2.89 19.34
N TRP A 49 14.94 -4.01 18.78
CA TRP A 49 15.77 -4.95 19.53
C TRP A 49 17.10 -4.35 19.97
N ALA A 50 17.66 -3.42 19.19
CA ALA A 50 18.85 -2.67 19.60
C ALA A 50 18.57 -1.75 20.80
N ILE A 51 17.45 -1.03 20.80
CA ILE A 51 16.99 -0.20 21.93
C ILE A 51 16.78 -1.05 23.18
N GLN A 52 16.12 -2.21 23.06
CA GLN A 52 15.85 -3.08 24.21
C GLN A 52 17.12 -3.64 24.85
N ARG A 53 18.10 -4.04 24.02
CA ARG A 53 19.42 -4.48 24.52
C ARG A 53 20.19 -3.36 25.21
N ALA A 54 20.20 -2.16 24.62
CA ALA A 54 20.86 -0.99 25.21
C ALA A 54 20.21 -0.59 26.55
N THR A 55 18.88 -0.57 26.61
CA THR A 55 18.12 -0.26 27.84
C THR A 55 18.44 -1.23 28.96
N SER A 56 18.49 -2.54 28.67
CA SER A 56 18.81 -3.58 29.66
C SER A 56 20.25 -3.44 30.18
N PHE A 57 21.19 -3.08 29.31
CA PHE A 57 22.57 -2.82 29.69
C PHE A 57 22.71 -1.57 30.58
N GLU A 58 22.09 -0.46 30.20
CA GLU A 58 22.17 0.78 30.97
C GLU A 58 21.42 0.70 32.31
N GLN A 59 20.33 -0.07 32.38
CA GLN A 59 19.64 -0.34 33.64
C GLN A 59 20.55 -1.09 34.63
N ALA A 60 21.23 -2.15 34.17
CA ALA A 60 22.21 -2.84 34.98
C ALA A 60 23.34 -1.89 35.42
N MET A 61 23.81 -1.01 34.52
CA MET A 61 24.83 -0.02 34.89
C MET A 61 24.33 0.93 35.99
N VAL A 62 23.14 1.51 35.87
CA VAL A 62 22.58 2.39 36.92
C VAL A 62 22.44 1.68 38.28
N ASP A 63 22.08 0.39 38.27
CA ASP A 63 21.94 -0.42 39.48
C ASP A 63 23.29 -0.76 40.15
N TYR A 64 24.38 -0.87 39.38
CA TYR A 64 25.68 -1.36 39.85
C TYR A 64 26.81 -0.30 39.88
N LEU A 65 26.60 0.92 39.39
CA LEU A 65 27.64 1.94 39.28
C LEU A 65 27.89 2.77 40.56
N TYR A 66 29.17 2.88 40.93
CA TYR A 66 29.65 3.62 42.10
C TYR A 66 30.38 4.93 41.76
N THR A 67 30.70 5.19 40.48
CA THR A 67 31.46 6.39 40.06
C THR A 67 30.59 7.39 39.30
N GLU A 68 30.89 8.68 39.49
CA GLU A 68 30.11 9.79 38.94
C GLU A 68 30.24 9.92 37.41
N GLU A 69 31.42 9.62 36.88
CA GLU A 69 31.68 9.63 35.42
C GLU A 69 30.88 8.54 34.69
N ALA A 70 30.79 7.34 35.28
CA ALA A 70 30.01 6.25 34.72
C ALA A 70 28.51 6.55 34.80
N PHE A 71 28.05 7.19 35.87
CA PHE A 71 26.67 7.64 35.98
C PHE A 71 26.30 8.68 34.92
N ARG A 72 27.13 9.71 34.70
CA ARG A 72 26.91 10.69 33.61
C ARG A 72 26.92 10.05 32.22
N THR A 73 27.78 9.05 32.01
CA THR A 73 27.83 8.30 30.76
C THR A 73 26.51 7.53 30.54
N ALA A 74 25.98 6.90 31.59
CA ALA A 74 24.70 6.21 31.55
C ALA A 74 23.54 7.20 31.28
N GLU A 75 23.53 8.37 31.92
CA GLU A 75 22.52 9.41 31.69
C GLU A 75 22.46 9.85 30.21
N MET A 76 23.60 10.18 29.60
CA MET A 76 23.65 10.56 28.19
C MET A 76 23.15 9.44 27.26
N ARG A 77 23.46 8.18 27.60
CA ARG A 77 22.99 7.03 26.82
C ARG A 77 21.50 6.81 26.99
N ILE A 78 20.97 6.96 28.20
CA ILE A 78 19.53 6.86 28.48
C ILE A 78 18.76 7.95 27.72
N GLU A 79 19.28 9.18 27.67
CA GLU A 79 18.70 10.25 26.86
C GLU A 79 18.69 9.91 25.36
N TRP A 80 19.82 9.41 24.83
CA TRP A 80 19.89 8.94 23.44
C TRP A 80 18.90 7.80 23.14
N ILE A 81 18.79 6.82 24.04
CA ILE A 81 17.83 5.71 23.93
C ILE A 81 16.40 6.25 23.92
N THR A 82 16.08 7.22 24.79
CA THR A 82 14.75 7.85 24.89
C THR A 82 14.37 8.51 23.56
N ASN A 83 15.24 9.37 23.02
CA ASN A 83 15.00 10.05 21.75
C ASN A 83 14.80 9.06 20.60
N ARG A 84 15.58 7.97 20.58
CA ARG A 84 15.48 6.93 19.55
C ARG A 84 14.21 6.09 19.69
N ALA A 85 13.77 5.80 20.91
CA ALA A 85 12.49 5.12 21.18
C ALA A 85 11.30 5.98 20.77
N GLN A 86 11.34 7.29 21.02
CA GLN A 86 10.32 8.23 20.57
C GLN A 86 10.25 8.30 19.05
N ALA A 87 11.38 8.49 18.36
CA ALA A 87 11.42 8.51 16.89
C ALA A 87 10.91 7.19 16.28
N LEU A 88 11.20 6.06 16.92
CA LEU A 88 10.68 4.75 16.50
C LEU A 88 9.16 4.64 16.70
N SER A 89 8.63 5.20 17.80
CA SER A 89 7.19 5.25 18.05
C SER A 89 6.48 6.11 17.00
N GLU A 90 7.02 7.29 16.69
CA GLU A 90 6.47 8.18 15.66
C GLU A 90 6.47 7.50 14.28
N LEU A 91 7.56 6.81 13.93
CA LEU A 91 7.64 6.02 12.69
C LEU A 91 6.61 4.88 12.66
N LEU A 92 6.38 4.19 13.79
CA LEU A 92 5.37 3.16 13.90
C LEU A 92 3.95 3.71 13.77
N ASP A 93 3.68 4.90 14.33
CA ASP A 93 2.41 5.58 14.16
C ASP A 93 2.16 5.95 12.69
N GLU A 94 3.18 6.44 11.99
CA GLU A 94 3.10 6.71 10.54
C GLU A 94 2.84 5.44 9.73
N ILE A 95 3.50 4.34 10.08
CA ILE A 95 3.32 3.04 9.42
C ILE A 95 1.90 2.51 9.70
N GLU A 96 1.44 2.56 10.95
CA GLU A 96 0.09 2.14 11.35
C GLU A 96 -0.99 2.96 10.65
N ASP A 97 -0.81 4.30 10.56
CA ASP A 97 -1.73 5.17 9.82
C ASP A 97 -1.77 4.80 8.33
N LYS A 98 -0.61 4.55 7.70
CA LYS A 98 -0.56 4.04 6.32
C LYS A 98 -1.29 2.70 6.18
N PHE A 99 -1.09 1.76 7.11
CA PHE A 99 -1.78 0.49 7.07
C PHE A 99 -3.29 0.64 7.17
N ARG A 100 -3.79 1.41 8.15
CA ARG A 100 -5.23 1.66 8.30
C ARG A 100 -5.85 2.28 7.05
N ARG A 101 -5.11 3.15 6.38
CA ARG A 101 -5.59 3.88 5.19
C ARG A 101 -5.65 3.03 3.91
N TYR A 102 -4.74 2.07 3.74
CA TYR A 102 -4.61 1.31 2.48
C TYR A 102 -4.91 -0.19 2.61
N ASN A 103 -5.15 -0.69 3.82
CA ASN A 103 -5.51 -2.09 4.05
C ASN A 103 -7.00 -2.31 3.81
N ILE A 104 -7.37 -2.47 2.54
CA ILE A 104 -8.74 -2.82 2.14
C ILE A 104 -9.22 -4.09 2.86
N PRO A 105 -10.53 -4.29 3.06
CA PRO A 105 -11.04 -5.57 3.55
C PRO A 105 -10.56 -6.71 2.64
N LYS A 106 -10.26 -7.88 3.23
CA LYS A 106 -9.94 -9.08 2.44
C LYS A 106 -11.24 -9.79 2.05
N LEU A 107 -11.27 -10.27 0.81
CA LEU A 107 -12.43 -11.00 0.30
C LEU A 107 -12.66 -12.34 1.04
N SER A 108 -11.59 -12.94 1.60
CA SER A 108 -11.66 -14.14 2.45
C SER A 108 -12.46 -13.95 3.74
N ASP A 109 -12.62 -12.70 4.18
CA ASP A 109 -13.29 -12.37 5.44
C ASP A 109 -14.80 -12.20 5.22
N SER A 110 -15.28 -12.40 4.00
CA SER A 110 -16.67 -12.25 3.57
C SER A 110 -17.21 -13.56 3.00
N GLU A 111 -18.44 -13.92 3.34
CA GLU A 111 -19.10 -15.13 2.82
C GLU A 111 -19.55 -14.94 1.37
N THR A 112 -19.96 -13.72 1.02
CA THR A 112 -20.41 -13.37 -0.33
C THR A 112 -19.74 -12.10 -0.86
N ILE A 113 -19.80 -11.91 -2.18
CA ILE A 113 -19.37 -10.65 -2.80
C ILE A 113 -20.20 -9.45 -2.31
N VAL A 114 -21.45 -9.67 -1.90
CA VAL A 114 -22.35 -8.62 -1.38
C VAL A 114 -21.86 -8.13 -0.03
N ASP A 115 -21.49 -9.06 0.86
CA ASP A 115 -20.93 -8.70 2.18
C ASP A 115 -19.61 -7.95 2.02
N TYR A 116 -18.78 -8.42 1.08
CA TYR A 116 -17.50 -7.80 0.77
C TYR A 116 -17.65 -6.35 0.30
N VAL A 117 -18.55 -6.08 -0.66
CA VAL A 117 -18.76 -4.71 -1.15
C VAL A 117 -19.37 -3.81 -0.09
N GLY A 118 -20.15 -4.35 0.84
CA GLY A 118 -20.64 -3.63 2.01
C GLY A 118 -19.50 -3.16 2.91
N ALA A 119 -18.62 -4.09 3.32
CA ALA A 119 -17.43 -3.77 4.12
C ALA A 119 -16.48 -2.80 3.37
N LEU A 120 -16.37 -2.95 2.06
CA LEU A 120 -15.55 -2.08 1.23
C LEU A 120 -16.14 -0.66 1.13
N ASP A 121 -17.46 -0.51 0.98
CA ASP A 121 -18.09 0.81 0.95
C ASP A 121 -17.93 1.54 2.28
N GLU A 122 -18.09 0.83 3.40
CA GLU A 122 -17.80 1.36 4.75
C GLU A 122 -16.34 1.84 4.87
N PHE A 123 -15.39 1.00 4.46
CA PHE A 123 -13.97 1.36 4.44
C PHE A 123 -13.70 2.58 3.56
N MET A 124 -14.30 2.65 2.37
CA MET A 124 -14.14 3.75 1.43
C MET A 124 -14.81 5.05 1.91
N GLY A 125 -15.73 4.97 2.87
CA GLY A 125 -16.30 6.13 3.57
C GLY A 125 -15.22 7.06 4.13
N PHE A 126 -14.15 6.50 4.71
CA PHE A 126 -13.01 7.27 5.20
C PHE A 126 -12.38 8.13 4.10
N TRP A 127 -12.10 7.54 2.94
CA TRP A 127 -11.46 8.27 1.82
C TRP A 127 -12.38 9.31 1.20
N LYS A 128 -13.67 8.99 1.04
CA LYS A 128 -14.68 9.94 0.54
C LYS A 128 -14.76 11.16 1.47
N ASP A 129 -14.78 10.94 2.77
CA ASP A 129 -14.79 12.00 3.77
C ASP A 129 -13.49 12.82 3.78
N GLU A 130 -12.33 12.19 3.62
CA GLU A 130 -11.04 12.89 3.51
C GLU A 130 -11.01 13.85 2.31
N VAL A 131 -11.56 13.43 1.17
CA VAL A 131 -11.68 14.29 -0.02
C VAL A 131 -12.61 15.48 0.25
N VAL A 132 -13.73 15.27 0.96
CA VAL A 132 -14.64 16.36 1.35
C VAL A 132 -13.94 17.32 2.32
N ARG A 133 -13.35 16.80 3.41
CA ARG A 133 -12.63 17.62 4.40
C ARG A 133 -11.49 18.42 3.79
N GLY A 134 -10.72 17.83 2.88
CA GLY A 134 -9.65 18.55 2.22
C GLY A 134 -10.18 19.66 1.32
N ARG A 135 -11.27 19.43 0.59
CA ARG A 135 -11.95 20.47 -0.20
C ARG A 135 -12.48 21.62 0.65
N ASP A 136 -13.09 21.32 1.80
CA ASP A 136 -13.59 22.33 2.74
C ASP A 136 -12.47 23.21 3.29
N LYS A 137 -11.26 22.64 3.44
CA LYS A 137 -10.03 23.35 3.83
C LYS A 137 -9.32 24.05 2.66
N GLY A 138 -9.88 24.00 1.44
CA GLY A 138 -9.26 24.55 0.24
C GLY A 138 -8.04 23.78 -0.28
N ILE A 139 -7.77 22.58 0.25
CA ILE A 139 -6.66 21.73 -0.16
C ILE A 139 -7.02 21.03 -1.46
N ARG A 140 -6.22 21.28 -2.49
CA ARG A 140 -6.37 20.67 -3.82
C ARG A 140 -5.64 19.34 -3.90
N SER A 141 -6.26 18.37 -4.57
CA SER A 141 -5.68 17.08 -4.96
C SER A 141 -4.53 17.25 -5.96
N LEU A 142 -3.70 16.22 -6.12
CA LEU A 142 -2.60 16.21 -7.10
C LEU A 142 -3.11 16.50 -8.51
N ILE A 143 -4.21 15.86 -8.92
CA ILE A 143 -4.83 16.08 -10.22
C ILE A 143 -5.21 17.55 -10.45
N GLN A 144 -5.88 18.17 -9.47
CA GLN A 144 -6.31 19.57 -9.56
C GLN A 144 -5.13 20.55 -9.61
N ARG A 145 -4.06 20.29 -8.85
CA ARG A 145 -2.85 21.12 -8.87
C ARG A 145 -2.14 21.00 -10.21
N VAL A 146 -2.02 19.78 -10.72
CA VAL A 146 -1.32 19.49 -11.98
C VAL A 146 -2.08 20.07 -13.17
N GLN A 147 -3.41 20.12 -13.14
CA GLN A 147 -4.23 20.86 -14.12
C GLN A 147 -4.02 22.37 -14.09
N GLN A 148 -3.86 22.97 -12.91
CA GLN A 148 -3.65 24.42 -12.78
C GLN A 148 -2.29 24.84 -13.33
N LEU A 149 -1.26 24.04 -13.10
CA LEU A 149 0.07 24.26 -13.67
C LEU A 149 0.03 24.24 -15.21
N GLY A 150 -0.84 23.42 -15.81
CA GLY A 150 -1.03 23.39 -17.27
C GLY A 150 -1.79 24.59 -17.85
N GLN A 151 -2.45 25.40 -17.01
CA GLN A 151 -3.29 26.55 -17.42
C GLN A 151 -2.63 27.92 -17.16
N SER A 152 -1.53 27.97 -16.40
CA SER A 152 -0.77 29.19 -16.13
C SER A 152 0.02 29.64 -17.37
N GLU A 153 -0.23 30.86 -17.86
CA GLU A 153 0.50 31.46 -19.00
C GLU A 153 1.97 31.82 -18.63
N THR A 154 2.31 31.93 -17.34
CA THR A 154 3.60 32.44 -16.87
C THR A 154 4.59 31.34 -16.47
N GLU A 155 4.13 30.10 -16.27
CA GLU A 155 4.92 28.92 -15.84
C GLU A 155 4.75 27.73 -16.80
N GLN A 156 4.35 28.03 -18.05
CA GLN A 156 3.69 27.08 -18.95
C GLN A 156 4.56 25.88 -19.37
N GLU A 157 5.89 26.03 -19.43
CA GLU A 157 6.78 24.98 -19.95
C GLU A 157 7.24 24.01 -18.85
N GLU A 158 7.57 24.51 -17.66
CA GLU A 158 7.94 23.69 -16.50
C GLU A 158 6.72 22.97 -15.91
N GLY A 159 5.57 23.65 -15.82
CA GLY A 159 4.31 23.08 -15.38
C GLY A 159 3.81 21.97 -16.32
N LYS A 160 3.94 22.16 -17.64
CA LYS A 160 3.58 21.14 -18.64
C LYS A 160 4.54 19.95 -18.62
N THR A 161 5.85 20.19 -18.50
CA THR A 161 6.85 19.11 -18.39
C THR A 161 6.60 18.25 -17.16
N THR A 162 6.28 18.90 -16.04
CA THR A 162 5.87 18.24 -14.79
C THR A 162 4.59 17.42 -14.96
N PHE A 163 3.56 17.99 -15.58
CA PHE A 163 2.30 17.30 -15.85
C PHE A 163 2.53 16.01 -16.63
N GLU A 164 3.28 16.10 -17.74
CA GLU A 164 3.58 14.94 -18.58
C GLU A 164 4.45 13.89 -17.85
N ALA A 165 5.39 14.33 -17.01
CA ALA A 165 6.21 13.40 -16.21
C ALA A 165 5.36 12.62 -15.18
N ILE A 166 4.44 13.29 -14.48
CA ILE A 166 3.53 12.63 -13.52
C ILE A 166 2.57 11.70 -14.26
N LYS A 167 1.99 12.16 -15.37
CA LYS A 167 1.12 11.35 -16.22
C LYS A 167 1.83 10.09 -16.72
N ALA A 168 3.08 10.22 -17.17
CA ALA A 168 3.88 9.08 -17.61
C ALA A 168 4.09 8.04 -16.51
N VAL A 169 4.38 8.48 -15.27
CA VAL A 169 4.50 7.57 -14.12
C VAL A 169 3.18 6.89 -13.78
N VAL A 170 2.06 7.63 -13.81
CA VAL A 170 0.72 7.06 -13.58
C VAL A 170 0.39 6.01 -14.62
N ILE A 171 0.67 6.28 -15.89
CA ILE A 171 0.50 5.33 -17.00
C ILE A 171 1.36 4.08 -16.76
N GLU A 172 2.64 4.27 -16.44
CA GLU A 172 3.56 3.17 -16.17
C GLU A 172 3.05 2.26 -15.03
N LEU A 173 2.66 2.85 -13.90
CA LEU A 173 2.13 2.12 -12.75
C LEU A 173 0.80 1.44 -13.08
N GLY A 174 -0.11 2.16 -13.75
CA GLY A 174 -1.40 1.62 -14.20
C GLY A 174 -1.25 0.40 -15.11
N VAL A 175 -0.30 0.46 -16.07
CA VAL A 175 0.04 -0.67 -16.94
C VAL A 175 0.59 -1.84 -16.13
N GLN A 176 1.51 -1.61 -15.18
CA GLN A 176 2.08 -2.66 -14.34
C GLN A 176 1.01 -3.36 -13.48
N ILE A 177 0.17 -2.60 -12.79
CA ILE A 177 -0.93 -3.15 -11.97
C ILE A 177 -1.92 -3.91 -12.86
N SER A 178 -2.26 -3.37 -14.04
CA SER A 178 -3.15 -4.04 -15.01
C SER A 178 -2.58 -5.38 -15.48
N ARG A 179 -1.27 -5.45 -15.72
CA ARG A 179 -0.60 -6.71 -16.09
C ARG A 179 -0.69 -7.74 -14.96
N HIS A 180 -0.52 -7.34 -13.70
CA HIS A 180 -0.73 -8.26 -12.56
C HIS A 180 -2.18 -8.72 -12.45
N LEU A 181 -3.14 -7.82 -12.67
CA LEU A 181 -4.57 -8.16 -12.63
C LEU A 181 -4.94 -9.19 -13.70
N ILE A 182 -4.45 -8.98 -14.92
CA ILE A 182 -4.65 -9.93 -16.03
C ILE A 182 -3.95 -11.25 -15.74
N GLU A 183 -2.70 -11.21 -15.31
CA GLU A 183 -1.98 -12.42 -14.96
C GLU A 183 -2.74 -13.21 -13.89
N TYR A 184 -3.26 -12.55 -12.86
CA TYR A 184 -4.12 -13.15 -11.84
C TYR A 184 -5.35 -13.87 -12.45
N PHE A 185 -6.10 -13.21 -13.35
CA PHE A 185 -7.21 -13.87 -14.04
C PHE A 185 -6.73 -15.08 -14.84
N LEU A 186 -5.59 -14.93 -15.51
CA LEU A 186 -4.99 -15.97 -16.33
C LEU A 186 -4.33 -17.11 -15.51
N LEU A 187 -4.37 -17.06 -14.17
CA LEU A 187 -3.96 -18.19 -13.33
C LEU A 187 -5.13 -19.06 -12.90
N MET A 188 -6.38 -18.65 -13.14
CA MET A 188 -7.51 -19.45 -12.69
C MET A 188 -7.61 -20.74 -13.51
N PRO A 189 -7.78 -21.90 -12.85
CA PRO A 189 -7.71 -23.21 -13.51
C PRO A 189 -8.91 -23.53 -14.41
N LYS A 190 -9.99 -22.74 -14.35
CA LYS A 190 -11.24 -22.98 -15.10
C LYS A 190 -11.76 -21.67 -15.69
N ARG A 191 -12.24 -21.71 -16.94
CA ARG A 191 -12.82 -20.54 -17.62
C ARG A 191 -13.99 -19.90 -16.89
N ASP A 192 -14.90 -20.70 -16.32
CA ASP A 192 -16.03 -20.15 -15.57
C ASP A 192 -15.58 -19.49 -14.26
N ALA A 193 -14.47 -19.96 -13.66
CA ALA A 193 -13.84 -19.28 -12.55
C ALA A 193 -13.26 -17.92 -13.00
N ILE A 194 -12.66 -17.84 -14.19
CA ILE A 194 -12.17 -16.56 -14.74
C ILE A 194 -13.32 -15.57 -14.90
N ALA A 195 -14.42 -15.98 -15.53
CA ALA A 195 -15.58 -15.12 -15.77
C ALA A 195 -16.16 -14.56 -14.45
N ASN A 196 -16.35 -15.42 -13.45
CA ASN A 196 -16.84 -15.01 -12.14
C ASN A 196 -15.88 -14.03 -11.44
N LYS A 197 -14.57 -14.24 -11.55
CA LYS A 197 -13.56 -13.36 -10.92
C LYS A 197 -13.47 -12.02 -11.63
N ILE A 198 -13.58 -12.00 -12.96
CA ILE A 198 -13.70 -10.78 -13.76
C ILE A 198 -14.92 -9.99 -13.32
N ASP A 199 -16.09 -10.63 -13.20
CA ASP A 199 -17.32 -9.96 -12.76
C ASP A 199 -17.21 -9.43 -11.33
N ASN A 200 -16.65 -10.22 -10.40
CA ASN A 200 -16.38 -9.76 -9.03
C ASN A 200 -15.46 -8.53 -9.02
N VAL A 201 -14.34 -8.56 -9.74
CA VAL A 201 -13.43 -7.42 -9.81
C VAL A 201 -14.12 -6.20 -10.43
N SER A 202 -14.92 -6.37 -11.49
CA SER A 202 -15.70 -5.28 -12.09
C SER A 202 -16.62 -4.63 -11.07
N VAL A 203 -17.28 -5.40 -10.21
CA VAL A 203 -18.11 -4.86 -9.12
C VAL A 203 -17.23 -4.14 -8.10
N ILE A 204 -16.15 -4.77 -7.62
CA ILE A 204 -15.25 -4.22 -6.59
C ILE A 204 -14.66 -2.87 -7.03
N LEU A 205 -14.23 -2.74 -8.28
CA LEU A 205 -13.67 -1.50 -8.82
C LEU A 205 -14.66 -0.32 -8.71
N GLN A 206 -15.96 -0.56 -8.83
CA GLN A 206 -16.96 0.50 -8.68
C GLN A 206 -17.02 1.07 -7.26
N TYR A 207 -16.69 0.25 -6.25
CA TYR A 207 -16.66 0.65 -4.85
C TYR A 207 -15.29 1.22 -4.43
N LEU A 208 -14.19 0.81 -5.06
CA LEU A 208 -12.83 1.30 -4.79
C LEU A 208 -12.56 2.76 -5.19
N ARG A 209 -13.54 3.47 -5.75
CA ARG A 209 -13.36 4.85 -6.21
C ARG A 209 -13.38 5.86 -5.05
N VAL A 210 -12.31 6.65 -4.97
CA VAL A 210 -12.19 7.79 -4.04
C VAL A 210 -13.02 8.98 -4.52
N ASN A 211 -13.18 9.10 -5.84
CA ASN A 211 -13.95 10.14 -6.50
C ASN A 211 -14.82 9.52 -7.60
N ASP A 212 -16.09 9.92 -7.70
CA ASP A 212 -17.03 9.40 -8.71
C ASP A 212 -16.53 9.59 -10.15
N ASN A 213 -15.66 10.59 -10.37
CA ASN A 213 -15.08 10.89 -11.67
C ASN A 213 -13.68 10.30 -11.89
N SER A 214 -13.19 9.42 -11.01
CA SER A 214 -11.86 8.82 -11.11
C SER A 214 -11.56 8.26 -12.50
N SER A 215 -10.57 8.85 -13.17
CA SER A 215 -10.05 8.36 -14.44
C SER A 215 -9.27 7.05 -14.28
N ILE A 216 -8.64 6.85 -13.11
CA ILE A 216 -7.90 5.64 -12.77
C ILE A 216 -8.81 4.43 -12.70
N ILE A 217 -9.90 4.51 -11.93
CA ILE A 217 -10.87 3.41 -11.81
C ILE A 217 -11.57 3.15 -13.15
N LYS A 218 -11.85 4.18 -13.95
CA LYS A 218 -12.40 4.03 -15.31
C LYS A 218 -11.43 3.29 -16.25
N SER A 219 -10.13 3.60 -16.18
CA SER A 219 -9.11 2.88 -16.93
C SER A 219 -9.01 1.41 -16.51
N PHE A 220 -8.98 1.11 -15.21
CA PHE A 220 -9.00 -0.28 -14.73
C PHE A 220 -10.28 -1.01 -15.14
N SER A 221 -11.44 -0.37 -15.04
CA SER A 221 -12.72 -0.95 -15.50
C SER A 221 -12.68 -1.28 -16.99
N SER A 222 -12.04 -0.41 -17.80
CA SER A 222 -11.85 -0.64 -19.24
C SER A 222 -10.92 -1.82 -19.51
N VAL A 223 -9.87 -2.01 -18.70
CA VAL A 223 -8.99 -3.18 -18.79
C VAL A 223 -9.75 -4.47 -18.47
N VAL A 224 -10.57 -4.48 -17.42
CA VAL A 224 -11.37 -5.66 -17.06
C VAL A 224 -12.38 -5.99 -18.16
N GLU A 225 -13.04 -4.98 -18.74
CA GLU A 225 -13.95 -5.16 -19.88
C GLU A 225 -13.21 -5.66 -21.15
N LEU A 226 -11.99 -5.19 -21.41
CA LEU A 226 -11.16 -5.70 -22.51
C LEU A 226 -10.94 -7.22 -22.36
N VAL A 227 -10.54 -7.67 -21.16
CA VAL A 227 -10.33 -9.10 -20.89
C VAL A 227 -11.63 -9.87 -21.05
N LYS A 228 -12.72 -9.36 -20.49
CA LYS A 228 -14.06 -9.97 -20.57
C LYS A 228 -14.50 -10.20 -22.01
N ASN A 229 -14.32 -9.21 -22.88
CA ASN A 229 -14.67 -9.30 -24.30
C ASN A 229 -13.79 -10.31 -25.02
N LYS A 230 -12.47 -10.26 -24.81
CA LYS A 230 -11.53 -11.22 -25.43
C LYS A 230 -11.79 -12.67 -25.00
N MET A 231 -12.17 -12.89 -23.74
CA MET A 231 -12.58 -14.20 -23.25
C MET A 231 -13.86 -14.69 -23.93
N ARG A 232 -14.85 -13.81 -24.13
CA ARG A 232 -16.11 -14.13 -24.83
C ARG A 232 -15.86 -14.53 -26.29
N ASP A 233 -15.02 -13.77 -27.00
CA ASP A 233 -14.70 -14.01 -28.41
C ASP A 233 -13.99 -15.36 -28.64
N SER A 234 -13.33 -15.89 -27.61
CA SER A 234 -12.70 -17.22 -27.65
C SER A 234 -13.69 -18.41 -27.57
N GLY A 235 -15.00 -18.16 -27.49
CA GLY A 235 -16.05 -19.12 -27.84
C GLY A 235 -16.34 -20.28 -26.88
N LYS A 236 -15.83 -20.28 -25.63
CA LYS A 236 -16.11 -21.34 -24.65
C LYS A 236 -16.35 -20.79 -23.24
N CYS A 237 -17.56 -20.33 -22.94
CA CYS A 237 -17.97 -20.05 -21.56
C CYS A 237 -19.44 -20.43 -21.40
N SER A 238 -19.72 -21.31 -20.43
CA SER A 238 -21.07 -21.69 -20.03
C SER A 238 -21.39 -20.92 -18.76
N MET A 239 -22.34 -19.99 -18.82
CA MET A 239 -22.78 -19.25 -17.63
C MET A 239 -23.72 -20.12 -16.79
N ASP A 240 -23.16 -20.94 -15.89
CA ASP A 240 -23.89 -21.39 -14.70
C ASP A 240 -23.28 -20.70 -13.48
N LEU A 241 -24.00 -19.68 -13.00
CA LEU A 241 -23.63 -18.85 -11.85
C LEU A 241 -23.99 -19.58 -10.55
N VAL A 242 -23.02 -20.26 -9.96
CA VAL A 242 -23.06 -20.58 -8.52
C VAL A 242 -21.94 -19.79 -7.84
N ALA A 243 -22.36 -18.73 -7.14
CA ALA A 243 -21.51 -17.73 -6.52
C ALA A 243 -20.92 -18.21 -5.18
N ASN A 244 -19.99 -19.18 -5.23
CA ASN A 244 -19.16 -19.51 -4.07
C ASN A 244 -17.75 -18.92 -4.22
N VAL A 245 -17.41 -18.00 -3.34
CA VAL A 245 -16.12 -17.30 -3.25
C VAL A 245 -15.15 -18.20 -2.48
N SER A 246 -14.75 -19.33 -3.08
CA SER A 246 -13.69 -20.16 -2.52
C SER A 246 -12.36 -19.68 -3.07
N TYR A 247 -11.60 -18.96 -2.24
CA TYR A 247 -10.22 -18.56 -2.52
C TYR A 247 -9.27 -19.42 -1.68
N VAL A 248 -8.17 -19.90 -2.28
CA VAL A 248 -7.04 -20.38 -1.48
C VAL A 248 -6.36 -19.17 -0.83
N GLU A 249 -5.76 -19.32 0.34
CA GLU A 249 -5.15 -18.22 1.10
C GLU A 249 -4.19 -17.37 0.25
N THR A 250 -3.32 -18.01 -0.53
CA THR A 250 -2.38 -17.36 -1.45
C THR A 250 -3.09 -16.57 -2.55
N GLU A 251 -4.21 -17.08 -3.09
CA GLU A 251 -5.02 -16.40 -4.09
C GLU A 251 -5.69 -15.15 -3.51
N ALA A 252 -6.28 -15.26 -2.32
CA ALA A 252 -6.91 -14.15 -1.62
C ALA A 252 -5.88 -13.04 -1.33
N GLU A 253 -4.66 -13.41 -0.95
CA GLU A 253 -3.56 -12.47 -0.71
C GLU A 253 -3.12 -11.76 -2.00
N VAL A 254 -2.95 -12.48 -3.11
CA VAL A 254 -2.62 -11.86 -4.42
C VAL A 254 -3.70 -10.86 -4.83
N HIS A 255 -4.97 -11.26 -4.77
CA HIS A 255 -6.10 -10.42 -5.10
C HIS A 255 -6.15 -9.14 -4.23
N HIS A 256 -5.98 -9.31 -2.92
CA HIS A 256 -5.91 -8.21 -1.94
C HIS A 256 -4.80 -7.21 -2.27
N LEU A 257 -3.58 -7.70 -2.55
CA LEU A 257 -2.44 -6.84 -2.86
C LEU A 257 -2.66 -6.05 -4.17
N ILE A 258 -3.23 -6.68 -5.20
CA ILE A 258 -3.51 -5.98 -6.48
C ILE A 258 -4.55 -4.87 -6.27
N LEU A 259 -5.65 -5.17 -5.60
CA LEU A 259 -6.71 -4.18 -5.33
C LEU A 259 -6.21 -3.04 -4.42
N GLY A 260 -5.33 -3.34 -3.45
CA GLY A 260 -4.68 -2.33 -2.63
C GLY A 260 -3.86 -1.34 -3.46
N GLU A 261 -3.12 -1.81 -4.47
CA GLU A 261 -2.36 -0.94 -5.36
C GLU A 261 -3.25 -0.15 -6.34
N VAL A 262 -4.40 -0.71 -6.76
CA VAL A 262 -5.42 0.04 -7.51
C VAL A 262 -5.94 1.22 -6.69
N LEU A 263 -6.35 0.97 -5.44
CA LEU A 263 -6.82 2.01 -4.53
C LEU A 263 -5.73 3.05 -4.30
N ARG A 264 -4.50 2.60 -4.02
CA ARG A 264 -3.38 3.48 -3.73
C ARG A 264 -3.10 4.43 -4.90
N LEU A 265 -3.18 3.95 -6.14
CA LEU A 265 -3.01 4.80 -7.32
C LEU A 265 -4.16 5.82 -7.47
N ASP A 266 -5.39 5.44 -7.14
CA ASP A 266 -6.53 6.36 -7.16
C ASP A 266 -6.40 7.45 -6.08
N VAL A 267 -6.11 7.04 -4.84
CA VAL A 267 -5.83 7.94 -3.71
C VAL A 267 -4.66 8.87 -4.04
N ALA A 268 -3.59 8.34 -4.67
CA ALA A 268 -2.40 9.10 -5.06
C ALA A 268 -2.73 10.39 -5.82
N LEU A 269 -3.77 10.32 -6.66
CA LEU A 269 -4.16 11.41 -7.55
C LEU A 269 -5.31 12.25 -7.01
N TYR A 270 -6.29 11.62 -6.37
CA TYR A 270 -7.55 12.26 -6.01
C TYR A 270 -7.64 12.67 -4.52
N SER A 271 -6.78 12.16 -3.65
CA SER A 271 -6.78 12.55 -2.24
C SER A 271 -6.03 13.88 -2.01
N PRO A 272 -6.61 14.81 -1.24
CA PRO A 272 -5.96 16.07 -0.87
C PRO A 272 -4.86 15.91 0.20
N HIS A 273 -4.79 14.75 0.87
CA HIS A 273 -3.97 14.53 2.06
C HIS A 273 -2.59 13.93 1.83
N LEU A 274 -2.25 13.50 0.60
CA LEU A 274 -0.87 13.15 0.32
C LEU A 274 0.00 14.39 0.56
N PRO A 275 1.00 14.31 1.46
CA PRO A 275 1.78 15.47 1.87
C PRO A 275 2.55 15.99 0.66
N MET A 276 1.93 16.91 -0.06
CA MET A 276 2.61 17.77 -0.99
C MET A 276 3.39 18.77 -0.17
N MET A 277 4.62 18.39 0.16
CA MET A 277 5.65 19.31 0.64
C MET A 277 5.63 20.56 -0.25
N SER A 278 5.50 21.70 0.41
CA SER A 278 5.06 23.00 -0.08
C SER A 278 6.13 23.77 -0.86
N VAL A 279 6.82 23.15 -1.80
CA VAL A 279 7.84 23.86 -2.60
C VAL A 279 7.72 23.49 -4.08
N GLU A 280 7.68 24.52 -4.92
CA GLU A 280 7.56 24.46 -6.38
C GLU A 280 8.67 23.62 -7.06
N ASP A 281 9.79 23.34 -6.39
CA ASP A 281 10.89 22.49 -6.89
C ASP A 281 10.69 20.96 -6.75
N VAL A 282 9.57 20.49 -6.17
CA VAL A 282 9.43 19.07 -5.77
C VAL A 282 8.70 18.22 -6.82
N TYR A 283 8.28 18.77 -7.97
CA TYR A 283 7.40 18.00 -8.85
C TYR A 283 8.08 16.91 -9.70
N LEU A 284 9.30 17.13 -10.20
CA LEU A 284 10.05 16.08 -10.92
C LEU A 284 10.51 14.96 -9.98
N SER A 285 10.84 15.28 -8.73
CA SER A 285 11.16 14.27 -7.71
C SER A 285 9.93 13.46 -7.27
N LYS A 286 8.71 13.99 -7.40
CA LYS A 286 7.45 13.29 -7.06
C LYS A 286 7.16 12.08 -7.95
N GLY A 287 7.40 12.16 -9.26
CA GLY A 287 7.24 10.99 -10.14
C GLY A 287 8.16 9.84 -9.71
N SER A 288 9.40 10.17 -9.35
CA SER A 288 10.35 9.18 -8.82
C SER A 288 9.95 8.64 -7.43
N LEU A 289 9.35 9.48 -6.58
CA LEU A 289 8.86 9.08 -5.26
C LEU A 289 7.67 8.13 -5.39
N LEU A 290 6.68 8.47 -6.22
CA LEU A 290 5.55 7.59 -6.55
C LEU A 290 6.04 6.24 -7.08
N ARG A 291 7.00 6.23 -8.01
CA ARG A 291 7.57 4.97 -8.50
C ARG A 291 8.18 4.12 -7.37
N LYS A 292 9.04 4.72 -6.54
CA LYS A 292 9.68 4.02 -5.41
C LYS A 292 8.68 3.50 -4.38
N GLU A 293 7.62 4.26 -4.16
CA GLU A 293 6.55 3.93 -3.22
C GLU A 293 5.79 2.66 -3.62
N PHE A 294 5.57 2.45 -4.91
CA PHE A 294 4.89 1.27 -5.46
C PHE A 294 5.83 0.09 -5.70
N GLU A 295 7.12 0.35 -5.95
CA GLU A 295 8.10 -0.67 -6.35
C GLU A 295 8.16 -1.87 -5.41
N ASN A 296 8.16 -1.63 -4.09
CA ASN A 296 8.23 -2.71 -3.10
C ASN A 296 6.97 -3.57 -3.09
N THR A 297 5.78 -2.96 -3.18
CA THR A 297 4.52 -3.71 -3.18
C THR A 297 4.31 -4.46 -4.49
N LEU A 298 4.64 -3.86 -5.64
CA LEU A 298 4.56 -4.54 -6.95
C LEU A 298 5.53 -5.73 -7.04
N LYS A 299 6.72 -5.63 -6.45
CA LYS A 299 7.63 -6.77 -6.28
C LYS A 299 7.02 -7.87 -5.41
N LYS A 300 6.34 -7.49 -4.32
CA LYS A 300 5.63 -8.44 -3.45
C LYS A 300 4.47 -9.12 -4.18
N VAL A 301 3.67 -8.38 -4.95
CA VAL A 301 2.62 -8.93 -5.83
C VAL A 301 3.23 -9.95 -6.79
N SER A 302 4.32 -9.59 -7.46
CA SER A 302 5.03 -10.49 -8.40
C SER A 302 5.51 -11.78 -7.71
N TRP A 303 6.07 -11.65 -6.50
CA TRP A 303 6.53 -12.81 -5.73
C TRP A 303 5.37 -13.73 -5.34
N LYS A 304 4.28 -13.17 -4.80
CA LYS A 304 3.06 -13.92 -4.44
C LYS A 304 2.36 -14.54 -5.64
N MET A 305 2.37 -13.88 -6.78
CA MET A 305 1.88 -14.43 -8.04
C MET A 305 2.67 -15.69 -8.45
N ASN A 306 3.99 -15.69 -8.25
CA ASN A 306 4.83 -16.85 -8.57
C ASN A 306 4.63 -18.00 -7.56
N GLU A 307 4.39 -17.69 -6.30
CA GLU A 307 3.97 -18.67 -5.29
C GLU A 307 2.66 -19.35 -5.72
N LEU A 308 1.63 -18.55 -6.06
CA LEU A 308 0.35 -19.04 -6.54
C LEU A 308 0.48 -19.92 -7.80
N LYS A 309 1.28 -19.50 -8.79
CA LYS A 309 1.59 -20.31 -9.98
C LYS A 309 2.16 -21.68 -9.63
N THR A 310 3.07 -21.73 -8.66
CA THR A 310 3.74 -22.95 -8.23
C THR A 310 2.75 -23.90 -7.56
N GLU A 311 1.91 -23.38 -6.67
CA GLU A 311 0.83 -24.13 -6.01
C GLU A 311 -0.13 -24.74 -7.05
N LEU A 312 -0.60 -23.93 -8.00
CA LEU A 312 -1.53 -24.38 -9.04
C LEU A 312 -0.90 -25.44 -9.96
N SER A 313 0.37 -25.26 -10.35
CA SER A 313 1.11 -26.21 -11.20
C SER A 313 1.31 -27.56 -10.51
N SER A 314 1.47 -27.58 -9.18
CA SER A 314 1.62 -28.80 -8.40
C SER A 314 0.35 -29.64 -8.29
N THR A 315 -0.82 -29.05 -8.60
CA THR A 315 -2.13 -29.68 -8.44
C THR A 315 -2.58 -30.46 -9.69
N GLY A 316 -1.78 -30.49 -10.76
CA GLY A 316 -2.03 -31.33 -11.94
C GLY A 316 -3.26 -30.94 -12.77
N VAL A 317 -3.72 -29.69 -12.68
CA VAL A 317 -4.87 -29.18 -13.45
C VAL A 317 -4.37 -28.31 -14.59
N GLY A 318 -4.50 -28.77 -15.83
CA GLY A 318 -4.38 -27.89 -17.01
C GLY A 318 -3.88 -28.56 -18.28
N ASP A 319 -4.80 -29.21 -18.99
CA ASP A 319 -4.65 -29.73 -20.35
C ASP A 319 -5.07 -28.63 -21.37
N GLU A 320 -4.68 -27.37 -21.12
CA GLU A 320 -4.98 -26.24 -22.02
C GLU A 320 -3.79 -25.87 -22.90
N ASP A 321 -4.09 -25.58 -24.16
CA ASP A 321 -3.12 -25.21 -25.20
C ASP A 321 -2.38 -23.91 -24.84
N PRO A 322 -1.06 -23.97 -24.56
CA PRO A 322 -0.25 -22.79 -24.21
C PRO A 322 -0.23 -21.73 -25.32
N GLU A 323 -0.43 -22.12 -26.59
CA GLU A 323 -0.38 -21.21 -27.73
C GLU A 323 -1.56 -20.24 -27.72
N THR A 324 -2.78 -20.74 -27.48
CA THR A 324 -3.99 -19.92 -27.35
C THR A 324 -3.88 -18.90 -26.21
N TRP A 325 -3.25 -19.29 -25.09
CA TRP A 325 -3.09 -18.42 -23.93
C TRP A 325 -2.06 -17.31 -24.12
N ASN A 326 -0.94 -17.65 -24.75
CA ASN A 326 0.09 -16.68 -25.09
C ASN A 326 -0.44 -15.64 -26.08
N HIS A 327 -1.28 -16.05 -27.04
CA HIS A 327 -1.91 -15.11 -27.97
C HIS A 327 -2.85 -14.12 -27.26
N LEU A 328 -3.73 -14.62 -26.39
CA LEU A 328 -4.62 -13.77 -25.58
C LEU A 328 -3.81 -12.78 -24.73
N LYS A 329 -2.71 -13.23 -24.12
CA LYS A 329 -1.85 -12.39 -23.28
C LYS A 329 -1.22 -11.23 -24.05
N GLU A 330 -0.70 -11.49 -25.25
CA GLU A 330 -0.10 -10.42 -26.07
C GLU A 330 -1.16 -9.44 -26.60
N GLU A 331 -2.33 -9.93 -27.05
CA GLU A 331 -3.43 -9.05 -27.48
C GLU A 331 -3.91 -8.13 -26.36
N VAL A 332 -4.11 -8.70 -25.16
CA VAL A 332 -4.56 -7.92 -23.99
C VAL A 332 -3.49 -6.92 -23.59
N LYS A 333 -2.20 -7.27 -23.66
CA LYS A 333 -1.09 -6.37 -23.31
C LYS A 333 -1.06 -5.12 -24.18
N VAL A 334 -1.25 -5.25 -25.49
CA VAL A 334 -1.37 -4.09 -26.40
C VAL A 334 -2.58 -3.24 -26.02
N GLY A 335 -3.73 -3.87 -25.77
CA GLY A 335 -4.94 -3.16 -25.37
C GLY A 335 -4.81 -2.42 -24.02
N ILE A 336 -4.08 -2.96 -23.04
CA ILE A 336 -3.76 -2.25 -21.77
C ILE A 336 -3.02 -0.96 -22.09
N GLU A 337 -1.96 -1.03 -22.89
CA GLU A 337 -1.14 0.14 -23.23
C GLU A 337 -1.98 1.20 -23.94
N GLU A 338 -2.86 0.80 -24.87
CA GLU A 338 -3.79 1.72 -25.51
C GLU A 338 -4.77 2.39 -24.53
N ILE A 339 -5.33 1.64 -23.59
CA ILE A 339 -6.25 2.16 -22.56
C ILE A 339 -5.54 3.21 -21.71
N TRP A 340 -4.33 2.92 -21.24
CA TRP A 340 -3.58 3.85 -20.39
C TRP A 340 -3.00 5.04 -21.16
N ASN A 341 -2.59 4.87 -22.42
CA ASN A 341 -2.14 5.99 -23.24
C ASN A 341 -3.27 6.99 -23.57
N ARG A 342 -4.52 6.54 -23.55
CA ARG A 342 -5.72 7.39 -23.65
C ARG A 342 -6.13 8.03 -22.33
N LEU A 343 -5.37 7.83 -21.24
CA LEU A 343 -5.69 8.41 -19.94
C LEU A 343 -5.74 9.94 -20.05
N GLU A 344 -6.94 10.47 -19.82
CA GLU A 344 -7.17 11.90 -19.68
C GLU A 344 -7.35 12.21 -18.20
N LEU A 345 -6.34 12.87 -17.64
CA LEU A 345 -6.31 13.36 -16.28
C LEU A 345 -7.20 14.61 -16.17
N LYS A 346 -8.53 14.38 -16.08
CA LYS A 346 -9.58 15.38 -15.95
C LYS A 346 -10.11 15.53 -14.53
#